data_AF-A0AAX0RS51-F1
#
_entry.id   AF-A0AAX0RS51-F1
#
_cell.length_a   1.000
_cell.length_b   1.000
_cell.length_c   1.000
_cell.angle_alpha   90.00
_cell.angle_beta   90.00
_cell.angle_gamma   90.00
#
_symmetry.space_group_name_H-M   'P 1'
#
loop_
_entity.id
_entity.type
_entity.pdbx_description
1 polymer ?
#
loop_
_entity_poly.entity_id
_entity_poly.type
_entity_poly.pdbx_seq_one_letter_code
_entity_poly.pdbx_strand_id
1 'polypeptide(L)' 'MKMLKLIEDYPSTFKKGTKFFIISDSEFIGVKSYVLLSEDLRGKIVVSEEELKNKFVSIN' A
#
# COMPACT_ATOMS: atom_id res chain seq x y z
N MET A 1 -5.11 4.98 12.13
CA MET A 1 -4.97 4.68 10.68
C MET A 1 -3.94 3.57 10.56
N LYS A 2 -4.16 2.54 9.72
CA LYS A 2 -3.16 1.47 9.54
C LYS A 2 -2.01 1.99 8.68
N MET A 3 -0.78 1.78 9.14
CA MET A 3 0.43 2.13 8.42
C MET A 3 1.14 0.87 7.91
N LEU A 4 1.65 0.97 6.69
CA LEU A 4 2.37 -0.09 6.00
C LEU A 4 3.75 0.40 5.61
N LYS A 5 4.73 -0.50 5.63
CA LYS A 5 6.06 -0.28 5.09
C LYS A 5 6.26 -1.16 3.88
N LEU A 6 6.71 -0.56 2.80
CA LEU A 6 7.08 -1.27 1.57
C LEU A 6 8.39 -2.04 1.79
N ILE A 7 8.44 -3.34 1.47
CA ILE A 7 9.60 -4.21 1.74
C ILE A 7 10.50 -4.48 0.54
N GLU A 8 10.06 -4.08 -0.66
CA GLU A 8 10.81 -4.15 -1.92
C GLU A 8 10.55 -2.89 -2.76
N ASP A 9 11.34 -2.63 -3.80
CA ASP A 9 11.08 -1.46 -4.64
C ASP A 9 9.74 -1.63 -5.39
N TYR A 10 8.87 -0.62 -5.30
CA TYR A 10 7.63 -0.60 -6.05
C TYR A 10 7.90 0.05 -7.42
N PRO A 11 7.58 -0.62 -8.55
CA PRO A 11 8.06 -0.25 -9.87
C PRO A 11 7.95 1.26 -10.15
N SER A 12 9.09 1.83 -10.51
CA SER A 12 9.25 3.19 -11.05
C SER A 12 8.75 4.36 -10.19
N THR A 13 8.29 4.14 -8.95
CA THR A 13 7.63 5.21 -8.15
C THR A 13 8.10 5.28 -6.70
N PHE A 14 8.21 4.15 -6.00
CA PHE A 14 8.53 4.15 -4.56
C PHE A 14 9.63 3.15 -4.21
N LYS A 15 10.48 3.53 -3.26
CA LYS A 15 11.63 2.73 -2.85
C LYS A 15 11.30 1.89 -1.62
N LYS A 16 11.98 0.76 -1.48
CA LYS A 16 11.92 -0.05 -0.26
C LYS A 16 12.09 0.84 0.98
N GLY A 17 11.19 0.65 1.94
CA GLY A 17 11.16 1.42 3.19
C GLY A 17 10.21 2.60 3.18
N THR A 18 9.66 3.01 2.03
CA THR A 18 8.58 4.00 1.99
C THR A 18 7.41 3.52 2.84
N LYS A 19 6.88 4.44 3.65
CA LYS A 19 5.71 4.20 4.49
C LYS A 19 4.46 4.73 3.82
N PHE A 20 3.36 4.03 4.06
CA PHE A 20 2.06 4.35 3.50
C PHE A 20 0.97 4.26 4.56
N PHE A 21 -0.05 5.10 4.42
CA PHE A 21 -1.33 4.97 5.10
C PHE A 21 -2.32 4.24 4.21
N ILE A 22 -3.06 3.28 4.78
CA ILE A 22 -4.28 2.79 4.14
C ILE A 22 -5.36 3.85 4.34
N ILE A 23 -5.84 4.46 3.25
CA ILE A 23 -6.86 5.51 3.29
C ILE A 23 -8.23 5.06 2.78
N SER A 24 -8.29 3.94 2.07
CA SER A 24 -9.53 3.32 1.61
C SER A 24 -9.28 1.85 1.28
N ASP A 25 -10.29 1.03 1.52
CA ASP A 25 -10.40 -0.34 1.02
C ASP A 25 -11.71 -0.49 0.23
N SER A 26 -11.71 -1.38 -0.76
CA SER A 26 -12.86 -1.69 -1.58
C SER A 26 -12.86 -3.16 -1.93
N GLU A 27 -14.05 -3.77 -1.91
CA GLU A 27 -14.27 -5.14 -2.36
C GLU A 27 -15.43 -5.17 -3.35
N PHE A 28 -15.19 -5.71 -4.54
CA PHE A 28 -16.20 -5.83 -5.59
C PHE A 28 -16.16 -7.22 -6.21
N ILE A 29 -17.26 -7.98 -6.06
CA ILE A 29 -17.40 -9.36 -6.55
C ILE A 29 -16.19 -10.23 -6.10
N GLY A 30 -15.83 -10.13 -4.82
CA GLY A 30 -14.72 -10.90 -4.22
C GLY A 30 -13.31 -10.40 -4.58
N VAL A 31 -13.18 -9.33 -5.37
CA VAL A 31 -11.89 -8.69 -5.65
C VAL A 31 -11.67 -7.56 -4.67
N LYS A 32 -10.66 -7.70 -3.81
CA LYS A 32 -10.30 -6.71 -2.79
C LYS A 32 -9.10 -5.86 -3.19
N SER A 33 -9.23 -4.56 -3.01
CA SER A 33 -8.20 -3.57 -3.33
C SER A 33 -8.10 -2.50 -2.24
N TYR A 34 -6.94 -1.87 -2.16
CA TYR A 34 -6.60 -0.88 -1.14
C TYR A 34 -5.97 0.34 -1.79
N VAL A 35 -6.34 1.52 -1.32
CA VAL A 35 -5.67 2.78 -1.68
C VAL A 35 -4.67 3.14 -0.59
N LEU A 36 -3.41 3.23 -0.98
CA LEU A 36 -2.29 3.58 -0.12
C LEU A 36 -1.81 4.99 -0.45
N LEU A 37 -1.66 5.85 0.56
CA LEU A 37 -1.11 7.19 0.46
C LEU A 37 0.27 7.23 1.11
N SER A 38 1.29 7.71 0.42
CA SER A 38 2.64 7.80 1.00
C SER A 38 2.66 8.74 2.21
N GLU A 39 3.50 8.46 3.19
CA GLU A 39 3.62 9.26 4.43
C GLU A 39 3.97 10.73 4.13
N ASP A 40 4.76 10.96 3.08
CA ASP A 40 5.14 12.28 2.59
C ASP A 40 4.08 12.95 1.69
N LEU A 41 2.91 12.33 1.54
CA LEU A 41 1.76 12.78 0.74
C LEU A 41 2.06 12.99 -0.76
N ARG A 42 3.19 12.48 -1.26
CA ARG A 42 3.62 12.68 -2.66
C ARG A 42 2.87 11.83 -3.67
N GLY A 43 2.23 10.74 -3.25
CA GLY A 43 1.48 9.92 -4.19
C GLY A 43 0.56 8.89 -3.54
N LYS A 44 -0.37 8.42 -4.38
CA LYS A 44 -1.31 7.34 -4.06
C LYS A 44 -1.06 6.17 -4.99
N ILE A 45 -1.20 4.96 -4.46
CA ILE A 45 -1.21 3.72 -5.24
C ILE A 45 -2.44 2.90 -4.88
N VAL A 46 -2.96 2.16 -5.85
CA VAL A 46 -3.99 1.15 -5.64
C VAL A 46 -3.31 -0.20 -5.74
N VAL A 47 -3.50 -1.05 -4.74
CA VAL A 47 -2.90 -2.39 -4.69
C VAL A 47 -3.96 -3.44 -4.41
N SER A 48 -3.79 -4.62 -4.98
CA SER A 48 -4.63 -5.78 -4.65
C SER A 48 -4.29 -6.32 -3.26
N GLU A 49 -5.15 -7.17 -2.70
CA GLU A 49 -4.85 -7.88 -1.46
C GLU A 49 -3.57 -8.74 -1.55
N GLU A 50 -3.35 -9.41 -2.69
CA GLU A 50 -2.13 -10.20 -2.91
C GLU A 50 -0.88 -9.33 -2.93
N GLU A 51 -0.91 -8.18 -3.62
CA GLU A 51 0.22 -7.25 -3.60
C GLU A 51 0.46 -6.65 -2.21
N LEU A 52 -0.61 -6.31 -1.49
CA LEU A 52 -0.52 -5.81 -0.12
C LEU A 52 0.21 -6.82 0.78
N LYS A 53 -0.17 -8.10 0.69
CA LYS A 53 0.38 -9.18 1.51
C LYS A 53 1.82 -9.51 1.16
N ASN A 54 2.19 -9.43 -0.12
CA ASN A 54 3.51 -9.85 -0.59
C ASN A 54 4.55 -8.73 -0.49
N LYS A 55 4.14 -7.46 -0.66
CA LYS A 55 5.07 -6.33 -0.81
C LYS A 55 5.08 -5.37 0.38
N PHE A 56 4.15 -5.50 1.32
CA PHE A 56 4.02 -4.58 2.44
C PHE A 56 3.94 -5.31 3.77
N VAL A 57 4.47 -4.69 4.81
CA VAL A 57 4.34 -5.14 6.20
C VAL A 57 3.65 -4.08 7.03
N SER A 58 2.74 -4.50 7.89
CA SER A 58 2.10 -3.59 8.85
C SER A 58 3.13 -3.11 9.86
N ILE A 59 3.19 -1.79 10.06
CA ILE A 59 3.97 -1.17 11.12
C ILE A 59 2.98 -0.40 11.99
N ASN A 60 2.95 -0.71 13.29
CA ASN A 60 2.12 0.00 14.25
C ASN A 60 2.70 1.39 14.51
#